data_AF-A0A1H3D2B8-F1
#
_entry.id   AF-A0A1H3D2B8-F1
#
_cell.length_a   1.000
_cell.length_b   1.000
_cell.length_c   1.000
_cell.angle_alpha   90.00
_cell.angle_beta   90.00
_cell.angle_gamma   90.00
#
_symmetry.space_group_name_H-M   'P 1'
#
loop_
_entity.id
_entity.type
_entity.pdbx_description
1 polymer ?
#
loop_
_entity_poly.entity_id
_entity_poly.type
_entity_poly.pdbx_seq_one_letter_code
_entity_poly.pdbx_strand_id
1 'polypeptide(L)'
;MSQSMTITTNAADLVSVSILGQVANPSLSGLPAEPYRLDADGRAFLWPTFGGIVYNVSVGDSAFGWSGDCIHPGVSILHPDANKNRGLNVFACVGNTAMVVTGAAKGATGTVTGKSGRFSDQVIVHFDEETRRKLAVDDRITLRSEGVGLSVAECPDVAFKSLSPTLFDKLPKKLESGVLNIGVVAIVPPHMVGAGAGLTSEGGSLHMQSTDRAELAAHGLDKLRLGDVIAIADTDSRYNHGYLRGAMSIGIIGQTDGPRAGYGPGMTVVMTAPAGQLGCYDAQGTNIADILGLRA
;
A
#
# COMPACT_ATOMS: atom_id res chain seq x y z
N MET A 1 6.39 23.68 25.19
CA MET A 1 5.35 23.71 24.14
C MET A 1 6.07 24.03 22.83
N SER A 2 6.53 23.01 22.10
CA SER A 2 7.15 23.24 20.79
C SER A 2 6.03 23.56 19.80
N GLN A 3 6.07 24.75 19.21
CA GLN A 3 5.24 25.06 18.05
C GLN A 3 5.53 23.99 17.00
N SER A 4 4.51 23.22 16.63
CA SER A 4 4.57 22.33 15.47
C SER A 4 4.75 23.22 14.25
N MET A 5 5.98 23.36 13.75
CA MET A 5 6.20 23.97 12.44
C MET A 5 5.46 23.12 11.41
N THR A 6 4.53 23.74 10.68
CA THR A 6 3.88 23.11 9.53
C THR A 6 4.95 22.88 8.46
N ILE A 7 5.21 21.62 8.12
CA ILE A 7 6.15 21.25 7.06
C ILE A 7 5.53 21.69 5.73
N THR A 8 6.23 22.57 5.00
CA THR A 8 5.69 23.14 3.76
C THR A 8 5.88 22.18 2.60
N THR A 9 4.83 21.97 1.82
CA THR A 9 4.86 21.13 0.61
C THR A 9 4.50 21.95 -0.62
N ASN A 10 4.80 21.42 -1.80
CA ASN A 10 4.29 21.94 -3.08
C ASN A 10 2.86 21.44 -3.41
N ALA A 11 2.05 21.07 -2.41
CA ALA A 11 0.72 20.49 -2.64
C ALA A 11 -0.19 21.38 -3.51
N ALA A 12 -0.09 22.70 -3.36
CA ALA A 12 -0.86 23.67 -4.16
C ALA A 12 -0.51 23.65 -5.66
N ASP A 13 0.68 23.15 -6.02
CA ASP A 13 1.16 23.08 -7.41
C ASP A 13 0.85 21.73 -8.06
N LEU A 14 0.34 20.75 -7.30
CA LEU A 14 0.07 19.42 -7.81
C LEU A 14 -1.14 19.42 -8.74
N VAL A 15 -0.98 18.74 -9.87
CA VAL A 15 -2.08 18.53 -10.82
C VAL A 15 -2.91 17.34 -10.37
N SER A 16 -4.17 17.60 -10.05
CA SER A 16 -5.16 16.55 -9.85
C SER A 16 -5.78 16.14 -11.19
N VAL A 17 -5.71 14.85 -11.52
CA VAL A 17 -6.29 14.29 -12.76
C VAL A 17 -7.25 13.13 -12.46
N SER A 18 -8.27 12.97 -13.30
CA SER A 18 -9.17 11.83 -13.20
C SER A 18 -8.52 10.59 -13.79
N ILE A 19 -8.49 9.49 -13.04
CA ILE A 19 -8.08 8.17 -13.53
C ILE A 19 -9.22 7.17 -13.30
N LEU A 20 -9.40 6.24 -14.25
CA LEU A 20 -10.50 5.28 -14.24
C LEU A 20 -9.95 3.87 -14.05
N GLY A 21 -10.56 3.12 -13.14
CA GLY A 21 -10.47 1.67 -13.07
C GLY A 21 -11.86 1.05 -13.06
N GLN A 22 -11.90 -0.27 -13.08
CA GLN A 22 -13.09 -1.07 -12.82
C GLN A 22 -12.77 -2.10 -11.74
N VAL A 23 -13.79 -2.50 -10.98
CA VAL A 23 -13.67 -3.58 -9.99
C VAL A 23 -13.10 -4.82 -10.68
N ALA A 24 -11.94 -5.27 -10.21
CA ALA A 24 -11.25 -6.42 -10.76
C ALA A 24 -12.02 -7.71 -10.44
N ASN A 25 -11.93 -8.71 -11.32
CA ASN A 25 -12.35 -10.07 -11.02
C ASN A 25 -11.16 -10.87 -10.46
N PRO A 26 -11.31 -11.72 -9.42
CA PRO A 26 -10.29 -12.71 -9.09
C PRO A 26 -10.01 -13.60 -10.31
N SER A 27 -8.74 -13.88 -10.56
CA SER A 27 -8.32 -14.69 -11.71
C SER A 27 -7.28 -15.74 -11.32
N LEU A 28 -7.33 -16.84 -12.05
CA LEU A 28 -6.30 -17.88 -12.02
C LEU A 28 -5.62 -17.93 -13.38
N SER A 29 -4.39 -18.45 -13.41
CA SER A 29 -3.67 -18.69 -14.66
C SER A 29 -4.50 -19.56 -15.60
N GLY A 30 -4.46 -19.25 -16.90
CA GLY A 30 -5.18 -20.03 -17.91
C GLY A 30 -4.65 -21.47 -18.04
N LEU A 31 -5.53 -22.41 -18.44
CA LEU A 31 -5.16 -23.80 -18.67
C LEU A 31 -4.04 -23.92 -19.72
N PRO A 32 -3.05 -24.81 -19.55
CA PRO A 32 -3.04 -25.98 -18.66
C PRO A 32 -2.57 -25.74 -17.21
N ALA A 33 -2.57 -24.50 -16.70
CA ALA A 33 -2.19 -24.24 -15.31
C ALA A 33 -3.14 -24.92 -14.30
N GLU A 34 -2.56 -25.63 -13.33
CA GLU A 34 -3.30 -26.12 -12.16
C GLU A 34 -3.68 -24.94 -11.26
N PRO A 35 -4.83 -25.01 -10.55
CA PRO A 35 -5.28 -23.90 -9.70
C PRO A 35 -4.47 -23.76 -8.40
N TYR A 36 -3.56 -24.71 -8.12
CA TYR A 36 -2.79 -24.76 -6.89
C TYR A 36 -1.53 -23.89 -6.97
N ARG A 37 -1.17 -23.30 -5.83
CA ARG A 37 0.14 -22.69 -5.59
C ARG A 37 0.88 -23.50 -4.52
N LEU A 38 2.19 -23.31 -4.40
CA LEU A 38 3.01 -23.96 -3.38
C LEU A 38 3.28 -23.01 -2.22
N ASP A 39 3.12 -23.51 -1.00
CA ASP A 39 3.58 -22.82 0.21
C ASP A 39 5.11 -22.90 0.35
N ALA A 40 5.65 -22.29 1.41
CA ALA A 40 7.09 -22.27 1.69
C ALA A 40 7.71 -23.66 1.97
N ASP A 41 6.90 -24.66 2.31
CA ASP A 41 7.34 -26.05 2.54
C ASP A 41 7.11 -26.94 1.31
N GLY A 42 6.66 -26.37 0.19
CA GLY A 42 6.38 -27.10 -1.05
C GLY A 42 5.05 -27.85 -1.05
N ARG A 43 4.11 -27.54 -0.14
CA ARG A 43 2.76 -28.13 -0.15
C ARG A 43 1.83 -27.32 -1.02
N ALA A 44 1.00 -28.01 -1.80
CA ALA A 44 -0.02 -27.39 -2.63
C ALA A 44 -1.15 -26.81 -1.76
N PHE A 45 -1.60 -25.59 -2.09
CA PHE A 45 -2.79 -24.97 -1.49
C PHE A 45 -3.67 -24.31 -2.56
N LEU A 46 -4.97 -24.21 -2.25
CA LEU A 46 -5.97 -23.51 -3.04
C LEU A 46 -6.74 -22.56 -2.13
N TRP A 47 -6.29 -21.30 -2.06
CA TRP A 47 -6.91 -20.25 -1.27
C TRP A 47 -7.26 -19.04 -2.14
N PRO A 48 -8.23 -18.21 -1.71
CA PRO A 48 -8.40 -16.88 -2.27
C PRO A 48 -7.09 -16.10 -2.28
N THR A 49 -6.94 -15.23 -3.27
CA THR A 49 -5.80 -14.32 -3.42
C THR A 49 -6.33 -12.92 -3.71
N PHE A 50 -5.50 -12.05 -4.27
CA PHE A 50 -5.87 -10.70 -4.70
C PHE A 50 -7.01 -10.66 -5.74
N GLY A 51 -7.63 -9.48 -5.87
CA GLY A 51 -8.71 -9.22 -6.83
C GLY A 51 -10.11 -9.28 -6.21
N GLY A 52 -11.08 -8.71 -6.91
CA GLY A 52 -12.48 -8.78 -6.47
C GLY A 52 -12.89 -7.75 -5.43
N ILE A 53 -14.06 -8.05 -4.87
CA ILE A 53 -14.64 -7.38 -3.70
C ILE A 53 -14.47 -8.36 -2.54
N VAL A 54 -13.62 -8.00 -1.59
CA VAL A 54 -13.42 -8.74 -0.35
C VAL A 54 -14.37 -8.18 0.69
N TYR A 55 -15.34 -8.99 1.10
CA TYR A 55 -16.44 -8.53 1.93
C TYR A 55 -16.09 -8.42 3.42
N ASN A 56 -15.18 -9.27 3.90
CA ASN A 56 -14.92 -9.52 5.33
C ASN A 56 -13.50 -9.17 5.79
N VAL A 57 -12.71 -8.49 4.96
CA VAL A 57 -11.38 -7.98 5.32
C VAL A 57 -11.29 -6.52 4.90
N SER A 58 -10.97 -5.65 5.84
CA SER A 58 -10.88 -4.20 5.68
C SER A 58 -9.53 -3.67 6.14
N VAL A 59 -9.17 -2.48 5.65
CA VAL A 59 -8.09 -1.70 6.27
C VAL A 59 -8.41 -1.53 7.77
N GLY A 60 -7.40 -1.72 8.62
CA GLY A 60 -7.53 -1.82 10.07
C GLY A 60 -7.65 -3.25 10.60
N ASP A 61 -7.95 -4.26 9.79
CA ASP A 61 -7.93 -5.65 10.27
C ASP A 61 -6.49 -6.18 10.41
N SER A 62 -6.31 -7.33 11.04
CA SER A 62 -5.00 -7.99 11.08
C SER A 62 -4.51 -8.33 9.68
N ALA A 63 -3.22 -8.11 9.42
CA ALA A 63 -2.58 -8.59 8.21
C ALA A 63 -2.39 -10.12 8.21
N PHE A 64 -2.59 -10.80 9.35
CA PHE A 64 -2.31 -12.23 9.53
C PHE A 64 -3.57 -13.03 9.90
N GLY A 65 -3.45 -14.36 9.84
CA GLY A 65 -4.48 -15.31 10.33
C GLY A 65 -5.55 -15.69 9.32
N TRP A 66 -5.49 -15.16 8.09
CA TRP A 66 -6.45 -15.47 7.04
C TRP A 66 -6.04 -16.72 6.26
N SER A 67 -7.01 -17.57 5.88
CA SER A 67 -6.81 -18.59 4.84
C SER A 67 -6.84 -17.95 3.46
N GLY A 68 -5.81 -17.16 3.16
CA GLY A 68 -5.65 -16.37 1.94
C GLY A 68 -4.19 -16.16 1.58
N ASP A 69 -3.94 -15.75 0.33
CA ASP A 69 -2.60 -15.42 -0.16
C ASP A 69 -2.56 -13.99 -0.69
N CYS A 70 -2.01 -13.08 0.11
CA CYS A 70 -1.86 -11.65 -0.22
C CYS A 70 -3.20 -10.99 -0.57
N ILE A 71 -4.21 -11.14 0.29
CA ILE A 71 -5.55 -10.59 0.10
C ILE A 71 -5.49 -9.06 0.10
N HIS A 72 -6.22 -8.45 -0.83
CA HIS A 72 -6.45 -7.01 -0.86
C HIS A 72 -7.71 -6.69 -0.04
N PRO A 73 -7.63 -5.88 1.03
CA PRO A 73 -8.81 -5.48 1.78
C PRO A 73 -9.76 -4.60 0.95
N GLY A 74 -11.06 -4.82 1.09
CA GLY A 74 -12.07 -4.03 0.41
C GLY A 74 -12.19 -4.35 -1.09
N VAL A 75 -11.80 -3.42 -1.96
CA VAL A 75 -12.07 -3.52 -3.40
C VAL A 75 -10.78 -3.34 -4.20
N SER A 76 -10.45 -4.34 -5.01
CA SER A 76 -9.43 -4.21 -6.03
C SER A 76 -9.98 -3.55 -7.29
N ILE A 77 -9.26 -2.59 -7.85
CA ILE A 77 -9.55 -2.04 -9.17
C ILE A 77 -8.37 -2.15 -10.11
N LEU A 78 -8.66 -2.34 -11.40
CA LEU A 78 -7.70 -2.29 -12.50
C LEU A 78 -8.33 -1.65 -13.73
N HIS A 79 -7.53 -1.25 -14.70
CA HIS A 79 -8.00 -0.94 -16.04
C HIS A 79 -7.67 -2.11 -17.00
N PRO A 80 -8.60 -2.58 -17.86
CA PRO A 80 -8.36 -3.74 -18.73
C PRO A 80 -7.28 -3.50 -19.80
N ASP A 81 -7.17 -2.26 -20.31
CA ASP A 81 -6.03 -1.83 -21.12
C ASP A 81 -4.79 -1.62 -20.25
N ALA A 82 -3.69 -2.32 -20.57
CA ALA A 82 -2.45 -2.31 -19.78
C ALA A 82 -1.77 -0.95 -19.70
N ASN A 83 -1.81 -0.13 -20.76
CA ASN A 83 -1.19 1.20 -20.75
C ASN A 83 -1.96 2.15 -19.84
N LYS A 84 -3.30 2.11 -19.90
CA LYS A 84 -4.16 2.85 -19.00
C LYS A 84 -4.06 2.33 -17.56
N ASN A 85 -3.87 1.01 -17.36
CA ASN A 85 -3.65 0.43 -16.04
C ASN A 85 -2.33 0.90 -15.42
N ARG A 86 -1.29 1.07 -16.24
CA ARG A 86 -0.04 1.67 -15.77
C ARG A 86 -0.27 3.11 -15.28
N GLY A 87 -1.07 3.90 -16.00
CA GLY A 87 -1.49 5.23 -15.55
C GLY A 87 -2.25 5.18 -14.22
N LEU A 88 -3.20 4.26 -14.08
CA LEU A 88 -3.94 4.03 -12.83
C LEU A 88 -2.99 3.72 -11.65
N ASN A 89 -2.09 2.75 -11.84
CA ASN A 89 -1.16 2.33 -10.78
C ASN A 89 -0.13 3.40 -10.42
N VAL A 90 0.36 4.19 -11.39
CA VAL A 90 1.33 5.27 -11.10
C VAL A 90 0.66 6.45 -10.42
N PHE A 91 -0.48 6.93 -10.94
CA PHE A 91 -1.08 8.17 -10.45
C PHE A 91 -1.95 8.01 -9.21
N ALA A 92 -2.52 6.82 -8.95
CA ALA A 92 -3.25 6.59 -7.71
C ALA A 92 -2.31 6.77 -6.50
N CYS A 93 -2.73 7.50 -5.49
CA CYS A 93 -1.99 7.67 -4.25
C CYS A 93 -2.85 7.24 -3.06
N VAL A 94 -2.24 6.66 -2.03
CA VAL A 94 -2.91 6.31 -0.78
C VAL A 94 -3.47 7.60 -0.14
N GLY A 95 -4.75 7.54 0.21
CA GLY A 95 -5.55 8.68 0.64
C GLY A 95 -6.29 9.42 -0.48
N ASN A 96 -6.12 9.06 -1.77
CA ASN A 96 -6.95 9.63 -2.83
C ASN A 96 -8.41 9.20 -2.72
N THR A 97 -9.32 10.11 -3.06
CA THR A 97 -10.75 9.85 -3.12
C THR A 97 -11.10 9.01 -4.34
N ALA A 98 -11.90 7.97 -4.11
CA ALA A 98 -12.53 7.14 -5.12
C ALA A 98 -14.03 7.44 -5.20
N MET A 99 -14.63 7.33 -6.38
CA MET A 99 -16.07 7.43 -6.56
C MET A 99 -16.56 6.36 -7.53
N VAL A 100 -17.60 5.63 -7.14
CA VAL A 100 -18.28 4.66 -8.00
C VAL A 100 -19.12 5.42 -9.03
N VAL A 101 -18.93 5.14 -10.31
CA VAL A 101 -19.62 5.87 -11.42
C VAL A 101 -20.64 5.04 -12.18
N THR A 102 -20.71 3.73 -11.95
CA THR A 102 -21.71 2.80 -12.51
C THR A 102 -22.32 1.89 -11.42
N GLY A 103 -23.30 1.07 -11.78
CA GLY A 103 -23.83 0.04 -10.89
C GLY A 103 -24.72 0.56 -9.77
N ALA A 104 -25.09 -0.35 -8.87
CA ALA A 104 -26.02 -0.08 -7.77
C ALA A 104 -25.41 0.78 -6.65
N ALA A 105 -24.08 0.88 -6.60
CA ALA A 105 -23.34 1.73 -5.66
C ALA A 105 -22.95 3.10 -6.25
N LYS A 106 -23.46 3.48 -7.44
CA LYS A 106 -23.12 4.76 -8.08
C LYS A 106 -23.28 5.95 -7.14
N GLY A 107 -22.25 6.79 -7.07
CA GLY A 107 -22.17 7.97 -6.21
C GLY A 107 -21.54 7.70 -4.84
N ALA A 108 -21.35 6.43 -4.44
CA ALA A 108 -20.62 6.10 -3.23
C ALA A 108 -19.15 6.51 -3.35
N THR A 109 -18.60 7.03 -2.26
CA THR A 109 -17.21 7.47 -2.17
C THR A 109 -16.37 6.49 -1.37
N GLY A 110 -15.12 6.32 -1.78
CA GLY A 110 -14.14 5.46 -1.12
C GLY A 110 -12.78 6.14 -1.04
N THR A 111 -11.78 5.40 -0.57
CA THR A 111 -10.42 5.90 -0.40
C THR A 111 -9.40 4.87 -0.83
N VAL A 112 -8.38 5.26 -1.60
CA VAL A 112 -7.25 4.38 -1.93
C VAL A 112 -6.46 4.07 -0.66
N THR A 113 -6.23 2.80 -0.38
CA THR A 113 -5.54 2.32 0.85
C THR A 113 -4.24 1.57 0.56
N GLY A 114 -4.01 1.19 -0.69
CA GLY A 114 -2.78 0.53 -1.10
C GLY A 114 -2.72 0.25 -2.59
N LYS A 115 -1.64 -0.40 -2.99
CA LYS A 115 -1.42 -0.91 -4.35
C LYS A 115 -0.86 -2.32 -4.28
N SER A 116 -0.90 -3.02 -5.39
CA SER A 116 -0.21 -4.29 -5.58
C SER A 116 0.73 -4.24 -6.77
N GLY A 117 1.84 -4.98 -6.66
CA GLY A 117 2.86 -5.04 -7.69
C GLY A 117 2.49 -5.92 -8.89
N ARG A 118 3.51 -6.14 -9.73
CA ARG A 118 3.53 -6.78 -11.07
C ARG A 118 2.69 -8.06 -11.24
N PHE A 119 2.33 -8.76 -10.18
CA PHE A 119 1.51 -9.98 -10.27
C PHE A 119 0.02 -9.70 -10.42
N SER A 120 -0.46 -8.54 -9.95
CA SER A 120 -1.86 -8.16 -10.07
C SER A 120 -2.07 -6.74 -10.61
N ASP A 121 -1.10 -5.82 -10.43
CA ASP A 121 -1.15 -4.42 -10.90
C ASP A 121 -2.51 -3.76 -10.62
N GLN A 122 -2.95 -3.85 -9.37
CA GLN A 122 -4.25 -3.36 -8.90
C GLN A 122 -4.08 -2.27 -7.85
N VAL A 123 -5.02 -1.33 -7.85
CA VAL A 123 -5.17 -0.35 -6.78
C VAL A 123 -6.21 -0.86 -5.78
N ILE A 124 -5.91 -0.72 -4.49
CA ILE A 124 -6.74 -1.21 -3.40
C ILE A 124 -7.54 -0.04 -2.83
N VAL A 125 -8.86 -0.15 -2.84
CA VAL A 125 -9.79 0.91 -2.45
C VAL A 125 -10.69 0.42 -1.33
N HIS A 126 -10.72 1.20 -0.26
CA HIS A 126 -11.68 1.01 0.81
C HIS A 126 -13.01 1.69 0.47
N PHE A 127 -14.08 0.91 0.62
CA PHE A 127 -15.46 1.36 0.75
C PHE A 127 -16.05 0.68 1.99
N ASP A 128 -17.04 1.32 2.61
CA ASP A 128 -17.82 0.70 3.68
C ASP A 128 -18.53 -0.59 3.21
N GLU A 129 -18.88 -1.45 4.16
CA GLU A 129 -19.50 -2.74 3.92
C GLU A 129 -20.82 -2.64 3.14
N GLU A 130 -21.63 -1.62 3.41
CA GLU A 130 -22.90 -1.42 2.70
C GLU A 130 -22.69 -1.14 1.22
N THR A 131 -21.67 -0.35 0.90
CA THR A 131 -21.26 -0.06 -0.47
C THR A 131 -20.66 -1.29 -1.12
N ARG A 132 -19.79 -2.04 -0.43
CA ARG A 132 -19.20 -3.29 -0.96
C ARG A 132 -20.26 -4.30 -1.37
N ARG A 133 -21.34 -4.44 -0.60
CA ARG A 133 -22.47 -5.33 -0.91
C ARG A 133 -23.29 -4.91 -2.15
N LYS A 134 -23.16 -3.66 -2.59
CA LYS A 134 -23.85 -3.10 -3.77
C LYS A 134 -22.96 -3.06 -5.02
N LEU A 135 -21.65 -3.19 -4.85
CA LEU A 135 -20.70 -3.21 -5.95
C LEU A 135 -20.77 -4.55 -6.70
N ALA A 136 -20.56 -4.49 -8.01
CA ALA A 136 -20.34 -5.65 -8.85
C ALA A 136 -18.94 -5.63 -9.46
N VAL A 137 -18.46 -6.79 -9.90
CA VAL A 137 -17.30 -6.86 -10.80
C VAL A 137 -17.58 -6.01 -12.04
N ASP A 138 -16.53 -5.36 -12.55
CA ASP A 138 -16.57 -4.41 -13.67
C ASP A 138 -17.27 -3.07 -13.40
N ASP A 139 -17.79 -2.83 -12.18
CA ASP A 139 -18.23 -1.48 -11.82
C ASP A 139 -17.08 -0.49 -11.93
N ARG A 140 -17.34 0.63 -12.58
CA ARG A 140 -16.34 1.66 -12.85
C ARG A 140 -16.17 2.55 -11.65
N ILE A 141 -14.92 2.80 -11.30
CA ILE A 141 -14.50 3.65 -10.18
C ILE A 141 -13.53 4.70 -10.73
N THR A 142 -13.87 5.97 -10.55
CA THR A 142 -12.99 7.10 -10.86
C THR A 142 -12.25 7.51 -9.60
N LEU A 143 -10.93 7.66 -9.70
CA LEU A 143 -10.12 8.28 -8.66
C LEU A 143 -9.81 9.72 -9.05
N ARG A 144 -9.85 10.61 -8.06
CA ARG A 144 -9.24 11.93 -8.16
C ARG A 144 -7.78 11.79 -7.72
N SER A 145 -6.88 11.60 -8.68
CA SER A 145 -5.48 11.32 -8.38
C SER A 145 -4.76 12.59 -7.98
N GLU A 146 -4.05 12.56 -6.86
CA GLU A 146 -3.32 13.71 -6.32
C GLU A 146 -2.17 13.22 -5.44
N GLY A 147 -0.94 13.70 -5.69
CA GLY A 147 0.24 13.35 -4.88
C GLY A 147 1.51 13.02 -5.68
N VAL A 148 1.38 12.60 -6.94
CA VAL A 148 2.57 12.45 -7.79
C VAL A 148 3.19 13.82 -8.04
N GLY A 149 4.49 13.96 -7.73
CA GLY A 149 5.20 15.24 -7.76
C GLY A 149 5.25 15.97 -6.41
N LEU A 150 4.67 15.40 -5.35
CA LEU A 150 4.77 15.94 -3.99
C LEU A 150 6.24 16.06 -3.58
N SER A 151 6.59 17.18 -2.96
CA SER A 151 7.92 17.47 -2.43
C SER A 151 7.84 18.36 -1.20
N VAL A 152 8.91 18.32 -0.40
CA VAL A 152 9.15 19.17 0.77
C VAL A 152 10.46 19.90 0.52
N ALA A 153 10.42 21.23 0.52
CA ALA A 153 11.57 22.04 0.13
C ALA A 153 12.77 21.86 1.07
N GLU A 154 12.48 21.61 2.35
CA GLU A 154 13.46 21.39 3.41
C GLU A 154 14.14 20.00 3.33
N CYS A 155 13.56 19.06 2.57
CA CYS A 155 14.05 17.69 2.40
C CYS A 155 14.02 17.25 0.92
N PRO A 156 14.80 17.88 0.03
CA PRO A 156 14.71 17.67 -1.42
C PRO A 156 15.12 16.24 -1.87
N ASP A 157 15.90 15.53 -1.05
CA ASP A 157 16.34 14.15 -1.34
C ASP A 157 15.31 13.08 -0.94
N VAL A 158 14.22 13.47 -0.25
CA VAL A 158 13.13 12.55 0.07
C VAL A 158 12.19 12.47 -1.13
N ALA A 159 12.14 11.30 -1.75
CA ALA A 159 11.20 11.01 -2.81
C ALA A 159 9.85 10.56 -2.22
N PHE A 160 8.79 11.28 -2.56
CA PHE A 160 7.41 10.90 -2.23
C PHE A 160 6.84 10.03 -3.34
N LYS A 161 6.13 8.97 -2.93
CA LYS A 161 5.58 7.95 -3.83
C LYS A 161 4.19 7.62 -3.37
N SER A 162 3.24 7.41 -4.27
CA SER A 162 1.92 6.86 -3.89
C SER A 162 1.26 7.53 -2.66
N LEU A 163 1.51 8.80 -2.38
CA LEU A 163 1.11 9.48 -1.14
C LEU A 163 0.33 10.74 -1.46
N SER A 164 -0.92 10.81 -1.02
CA SER A 164 -1.71 12.02 -1.18
C SER A 164 -1.25 13.11 -0.20
N PRO A 165 -1.33 14.40 -0.58
CA PRO A 165 -1.03 15.51 0.34
C PRO A 165 -1.91 15.46 1.60
N THR A 166 -3.18 15.11 1.43
CA THR A 166 -4.13 14.98 2.55
C THR A 166 -3.68 13.93 3.57
N LEU A 167 -3.15 12.78 3.13
CA LEU A 167 -2.62 11.79 4.05
C LEU A 167 -1.30 12.27 4.67
N PHE A 168 -0.40 12.85 3.85
CA PHE A 168 0.86 13.41 4.36
C PHE A 168 0.62 14.40 5.50
N ASP A 169 -0.33 15.32 5.35
CA ASP A 169 -0.68 16.33 6.37
C ASP A 169 -1.10 15.72 7.71
N LYS A 170 -1.78 14.56 7.68
CA LYS A 170 -2.28 13.88 8.87
C LYS A 170 -1.32 12.87 9.48
N LEU A 171 -0.31 12.40 8.72
CA LEU A 171 0.69 11.48 9.27
C LEU A 171 1.47 12.13 10.43
N PRO A 172 1.75 11.38 11.51
CA PRO A 172 2.65 11.82 12.56
C PRO A 172 4.04 12.04 11.97
N LYS A 173 4.55 13.28 12.03
CA LYS A 173 5.82 13.64 11.40
C LYS A 173 6.52 14.78 12.12
N LYS A 174 7.84 14.83 12.00
CA LYS A 174 8.70 15.89 12.55
C LYS A 174 9.81 16.20 11.55
N LEU A 175 10.21 17.46 11.48
CA LEU A 175 11.38 17.89 10.71
C LEU A 175 12.43 18.36 11.70
N GLU A 176 13.55 17.64 11.80
CA GLU A 176 14.61 17.90 12.77
C GLU A 176 15.96 17.90 12.05
N SER A 177 16.68 19.03 12.07
CA SER A 177 17.98 19.18 11.42
C SER A 177 18.03 18.74 9.95
N GLY A 178 16.97 19.02 9.18
CA GLY A 178 16.86 18.63 7.77
C GLY A 178 16.48 17.17 7.52
N VAL A 179 16.16 16.41 8.57
CA VAL A 179 15.68 15.02 8.49
C VAL A 179 14.18 14.98 8.69
N LEU A 180 13.46 14.44 7.71
CA LEU A 180 12.04 14.16 7.83
C LEU A 180 11.85 12.85 8.59
N ASN A 181 11.27 12.91 9.78
CA ASN A 181 11.02 11.75 10.63
C ASN A 181 9.53 11.43 10.63
N ILE A 182 9.16 10.18 10.30
CA ILE A 182 7.78 9.71 10.26
C ILE A 182 7.50 8.77 11.45
N GLY A 183 6.35 8.93 12.08
CA GLY A 183 5.88 8.02 13.12
C GLY A 183 5.47 6.68 12.51
N VAL A 184 6.03 5.59 13.02
CA VAL A 184 5.78 4.23 12.51
C VAL A 184 5.48 3.27 13.66
N VAL A 185 4.76 2.19 13.37
CA VAL A 185 4.45 1.15 14.36
C VAL A 185 5.55 0.09 14.49
N ALA A 186 6.35 -0.09 13.43
CA ALA A 186 7.42 -1.08 13.39
C ALA A 186 8.46 -0.73 12.30
N ILE A 187 9.62 -1.37 12.40
CA ILE A 187 10.71 -1.29 11.43
C ILE A 187 10.92 -2.69 10.85
N VAL A 188 10.80 -2.83 9.53
CA VAL A 188 11.08 -4.05 8.78
C VAL A 188 12.58 -4.13 8.47
N PRO A 189 13.29 -5.16 8.96
CA PRO A 189 14.70 -5.39 8.61
C PRO A 189 14.89 -5.68 7.12
N PRO A 190 16.06 -5.35 6.53
CA PRO A 190 16.28 -5.49 5.10
C PRO A 190 16.22 -6.94 4.60
N HIS A 191 16.64 -7.92 5.41
CA HIS A 191 16.58 -9.34 5.05
C HIS A 191 15.17 -9.92 5.02
N MET A 192 14.18 -9.18 5.53
CA MET A 192 12.76 -9.53 5.45
C MET A 192 12.08 -8.92 4.22
N VAL A 193 12.78 -8.12 3.39
CA VAL A 193 12.21 -7.57 2.16
C VAL A 193 12.29 -8.60 1.04
N GLY A 194 11.13 -9.01 0.52
CA GLY A 194 11.01 -10.09 -0.48
C GLY A 194 10.43 -9.62 -1.81
N ALA A 195 9.31 -10.24 -2.20
CA ALA A 195 8.67 -10.03 -3.50
C ALA A 195 8.45 -8.54 -3.80
N GLY A 196 8.74 -8.15 -5.05
CA GLY A 196 8.74 -6.76 -5.50
C GLY A 196 10.15 -6.14 -5.59
N ALA A 197 11.15 -6.70 -4.89
CA ALA A 197 12.54 -6.27 -5.02
C ALA A 197 13.03 -6.37 -6.48
N GLY A 198 13.79 -5.36 -6.94
CA GLY A 198 14.27 -5.22 -8.31
C GLY A 198 13.24 -4.65 -9.31
N LEU A 199 11.96 -4.56 -8.95
CA LEU A 199 10.92 -3.97 -9.80
C LEU A 199 10.86 -2.45 -9.64
N THR A 200 10.14 -1.79 -10.54
CA THR A 200 9.89 -0.34 -10.49
C THR A 200 9.05 0.04 -9.28
N SER A 201 9.36 1.18 -8.67
CA SER A 201 8.74 1.61 -7.40
C SER A 201 7.47 2.46 -7.51
N GLU A 202 7.11 2.91 -8.71
CA GLU A 202 6.04 3.90 -8.89
C GLU A 202 4.61 3.33 -8.77
N GLY A 203 4.43 2.06 -9.18
CA GLY A 203 3.10 1.46 -9.31
C GLY A 203 2.85 0.25 -8.40
N GLY A 204 3.87 -0.28 -7.73
CA GLY A 204 3.79 -1.56 -7.03
C GLY A 204 4.09 -1.49 -5.54
N SER A 205 3.95 -2.64 -4.88
CA SER A 205 4.31 -2.86 -3.49
C SER A 205 5.54 -3.77 -3.36
N LEU A 206 6.25 -3.63 -2.25
CA LEU A 206 7.14 -4.66 -1.73
C LEU A 206 6.33 -5.65 -0.88
N HIS A 207 6.90 -6.79 -0.54
CA HIS A 207 6.34 -7.70 0.46
C HIS A 207 7.36 -7.89 1.59
N MET A 208 6.85 -7.88 2.82
CA MET A 208 7.59 -8.35 3.98
C MET A 208 7.44 -9.87 4.04
N GLN A 209 8.55 -10.59 3.98
CA GLN A 209 8.58 -12.04 4.08
C GLN A 209 8.12 -12.49 5.46
N SER A 210 7.25 -13.50 5.48
CA SER A 210 6.59 -13.96 6.70
C SER A 210 6.86 -15.42 7.06
N THR A 211 7.68 -16.11 6.27
CA THR A 211 7.99 -17.53 6.46
C THR A 211 8.65 -17.79 7.82
N ASP A 212 9.59 -16.94 8.22
CA ASP A 212 10.22 -17.01 9.54
C ASP A 212 9.34 -16.34 10.61
N ARG A 213 8.49 -17.14 11.24
CA ARG A 213 7.57 -16.67 12.29
C ARG A 213 8.29 -16.23 13.56
N ALA A 214 9.45 -16.81 13.86
CA ALA A 214 10.23 -16.43 15.04
C ALA A 214 10.85 -15.04 14.85
N GLU A 215 11.38 -14.77 13.66
CA GLU A 215 11.91 -13.45 13.30
C GLU A 215 10.82 -12.37 13.30
N LEU A 216 9.65 -12.67 12.73
CA LEU A 216 8.50 -11.75 12.80
C LEU A 216 8.15 -11.40 14.25
N ALA A 217 8.03 -12.40 15.11
CA ALA A 217 7.68 -12.20 16.52
C ALA A 217 8.76 -11.42 17.28
N ALA A 218 10.05 -11.67 17.00
CA ALA A 218 11.17 -10.95 17.60
C ALA A 218 11.15 -9.44 17.26
N HIS A 219 10.66 -9.10 16.07
CA HIS A 219 10.48 -7.71 15.62
C HIS A 219 9.06 -7.15 15.85
N GLY A 220 8.14 -7.94 16.43
CA GLY A 220 6.73 -7.56 16.63
C GLY A 220 5.92 -7.38 15.33
N LEU A 221 6.43 -7.89 14.22
CA LEU A 221 5.86 -7.72 12.87
C LEU A 221 4.67 -8.64 12.61
N ASP A 222 4.48 -9.69 13.41
CA ASP A 222 3.35 -10.61 13.38
C ASP A 222 2.03 -10.00 13.90
N LYS A 223 2.10 -8.79 14.45
CA LYS A 223 0.93 -8.04 14.98
C LYS A 223 0.44 -6.94 14.05
N LEU A 224 1.09 -6.76 12.90
CA LEU A 224 0.75 -5.70 11.97
C LEU A 224 -0.69 -5.83 11.47
N ARG A 225 -1.32 -4.68 11.30
CA ARG A 225 -2.66 -4.50 10.74
C ARG A 225 -2.54 -3.91 9.35
N LEU A 226 -3.54 -4.21 8.52
CA LEU A 226 -3.73 -3.53 7.25
C LEU A 226 -3.89 -2.03 7.52
N GLY A 227 -3.13 -1.21 6.82
CA GLY A 227 -3.08 0.25 6.99
C GLY A 227 -2.01 0.74 7.96
N ASP A 228 -1.29 -0.13 8.64
CA ASP A 228 -0.19 0.30 9.52
C ASP A 228 0.92 0.99 8.73
N VAL A 229 1.44 2.07 9.30
CA VAL A 229 2.59 2.81 8.76
C VAL A 229 3.88 2.22 9.35
N ILE A 230 4.77 1.75 8.48
CA ILE A 230 6.00 1.04 8.84
C ILE A 230 7.22 1.71 8.20
N ALA A 231 8.39 1.53 8.82
CA ALA A 231 9.67 1.82 8.19
C ALA A 231 10.26 0.55 7.58
N ILE A 232 11.02 0.70 6.50
CA ILE A 232 11.74 -0.38 5.82
C ILE A 232 13.21 0.03 5.79
N ALA A 233 14.02 -0.66 6.60
CA ALA A 233 15.42 -0.34 6.76
C ALA A 233 16.23 -0.74 5.52
N ASP A 234 17.28 0.04 5.25
CA ASP A 234 18.24 -0.16 4.15
C ASP A 234 17.59 -0.41 2.78
N THR A 235 16.46 0.26 2.50
CA THR A 235 15.70 0.10 1.25
C THR A 235 15.59 1.43 0.52
N ASP A 236 16.24 1.53 -0.64
CA ASP A 236 16.07 2.64 -1.58
C ASP A 236 15.01 2.25 -2.62
N SER A 237 14.00 3.09 -2.73
CA SER A 237 12.93 2.92 -3.71
C SER A 237 12.81 4.12 -4.63
N ARG A 238 13.81 5.01 -4.75
CA ARG A 238 13.69 6.24 -5.58
C ARG A 238 13.30 5.96 -7.04
N TYR A 239 13.72 4.84 -7.60
CA TYR A 239 13.39 4.43 -8.97
C TYR A 239 12.91 2.98 -9.03
N ASN A 240 13.78 2.05 -8.69
CA ASN A 240 13.47 0.64 -8.47
C ASN A 240 13.64 0.34 -6.98
N HIS A 241 12.99 -0.72 -6.50
CA HIS A 241 13.20 -1.21 -5.16
C HIS A 241 14.54 -1.95 -5.06
N GLY A 242 15.39 -1.56 -4.11
CA GLY A 242 16.66 -2.25 -3.87
C GLY A 242 17.24 -2.02 -2.47
N TYR A 243 18.10 -2.94 -2.05
CA TYR A 243 18.90 -2.77 -0.84
C TYR A 243 19.94 -1.67 -1.04
N LEU A 244 19.97 -0.70 -0.13
CA LEU A 244 21.01 0.29 -0.03
C LEU A 244 21.23 0.60 1.44
N ARG A 245 22.41 0.26 1.96
CA ARG A 245 22.75 0.51 3.36
C ARG A 245 22.60 1.99 3.70
N GLY A 246 21.88 2.29 4.78
CA GLY A 246 21.60 3.64 5.26
C GLY A 246 20.40 4.31 4.57
N ALA A 247 19.85 3.71 3.51
CA ALA A 247 18.59 4.18 2.94
C ALA A 247 17.41 3.84 3.86
N MET A 248 16.34 4.60 3.71
CA MET A 248 15.10 4.40 4.45
C MET A 248 13.93 4.50 3.48
N SER A 249 12.95 3.63 3.66
CA SER A 249 11.63 3.78 3.03
C SER A 249 10.54 3.74 4.10
N ILE A 250 9.45 4.46 3.86
CA ILE A 250 8.22 4.36 4.65
C ILE A 250 7.18 3.66 3.80
N GLY A 251 6.49 2.68 4.39
CA GLY A 251 5.46 1.90 3.73
C GLY A 251 4.13 1.90 4.49
N ILE A 252 3.07 1.53 3.78
CA ILE A 252 1.76 1.22 4.35
C ILE A 252 1.44 -0.24 4.07
N ILE A 253 1.04 -1.00 5.09
CA ILE A 253 0.62 -2.39 4.93
C ILE A 253 -0.70 -2.44 4.14
N GLY A 254 -0.65 -2.80 2.86
CA GLY A 254 -1.82 -2.79 1.96
C GLY A 254 -2.46 -4.15 1.75
N GLN A 255 -1.81 -5.25 2.13
CA GLN A 255 -2.23 -6.61 1.78
C GLN A 255 -1.94 -7.57 2.94
N THR A 256 -2.72 -8.64 3.04
CA THR A 256 -2.50 -9.66 4.08
C THR A 256 -1.22 -10.46 3.81
N ASP A 257 -0.86 -11.26 4.79
CA ASP A 257 0.08 -12.35 4.66
C ASP A 257 -0.40 -13.43 3.66
N GLY A 258 0.50 -14.36 3.33
CA GLY A 258 0.23 -15.55 2.56
C GLY A 258 1.25 -16.66 2.86
N PRO A 259 1.01 -17.89 2.40
CA PRO A 259 1.84 -19.05 2.76
C PRO A 259 3.11 -19.18 1.89
N ARG A 260 3.28 -18.34 0.86
CA ARG A 260 4.35 -18.49 -0.14
C ARG A 260 5.70 -17.99 0.37
N ALA A 261 6.76 -18.74 0.07
CA ALA A 261 8.13 -18.28 0.33
C ALA A 261 8.44 -16.99 -0.45
N GLY A 262 9.10 -16.04 0.19
CA GLY A 262 9.42 -14.74 -0.42
C GLY A 262 8.27 -13.74 -0.43
N TYR A 263 7.08 -14.10 0.06
CA TYR A 263 5.92 -13.23 0.19
C TYR A 263 5.51 -13.07 1.66
N GLY A 264 4.58 -12.15 1.88
CA GLY A 264 3.87 -11.89 3.12
C GLY A 264 3.11 -10.57 2.99
N PRO A 265 2.86 -9.82 4.08
CA PRO A 265 2.14 -8.56 4.00
C PRO A 265 2.75 -7.59 2.99
N GLY A 266 1.91 -7.08 2.08
CA GLY A 266 2.32 -6.14 1.05
C GLY A 266 2.50 -4.73 1.61
N MET A 267 3.60 -4.07 1.25
CA MET A 267 4.01 -2.73 1.70
C MET A 267 3.98 -1.76 0.51
N THR A 268 3.00 -0.86 0.48
CA THR A 268 2.98 0.24 -0.49
C THR A 268 3.96 1.30 -0.04
N VAL A 269 5.08 1.48 -0.75
CA VAL A 269 6.09 2.49 -0.40
C VAL A 269 5.54 3.89 -0.67
N VAL A 270 5.59 4.74 0.35
CA VAL A 270 5.06 6.11 0.30
C VAL A 270 6.11 7.21 0.33
N MET A 271 7.27 6.93 0.92
CA MET A 271 8.42 7.84 0.99
C MET A 271 9.70 7.03 0.95
N THR A 272 10.78 7.59 0.40
CA THR A 272 12.11 6.95 0.42
C THR A 272 13.23 7.97 0.29
N ALA A 273 14.35 7.70 0.95
CA ALA A 273 15.59 8.48 0.80
C ALA A 273 16.80 7.53 0.76
N PRO A 274 17.89 7.90 0.07
CA PRO A 274 19.05 7.02 -0.10
C PRO A 274 19.98 6.98 1.12
N ALA A 275 19.80 7.89 2.07
CA ALA A 275 20.61 8.03 3.27
C ALA A 275 19.76 8.64 4.40
N GLY A 276 20.42 9.32 5.35
CA GLY A 276 19.81 9.87 6.57
C GLY A 276 18.85 11.05 6.40
N GLN A 277 18.35 11.34 5.19
CA GLN A 277 17.36 12.41 4.97
C GLN A 277 15.94 12.02 5.40
N LEU A 278 15.65 10.71 5.45
CA LEU A 278 14.38 10.16 5.93
C LEU A 278 14.65 9.26 7.14
N GLY A 279 13.96 9.55 8.24
CA GLY A 279 14.03 8.77 9.47
C GLY A 279 12.65 8.34 9.94
N CYS A 280 12.62 7.64 11.07
CA CYS A 280 11.38 7.24 11.72
C CYS A 280 11.51 7.30 13.24
N TYR A 281 10.36 7.33 13.92
CA TYR A 281 10.28 7.20 15.36
C TYR A 281 9.08 6.32 15.73
N ASP A 282 9.15 5.70 16.91
CA ASP A 282 8.06 4.87 17.42
C ASP A 282 6.79 5.72 17.66
N ALA A 283 5.70 5.30 17.02
CA ALA A 283 4.38 5.87 17.15
C ALA A 283 3.34 4.75 17.05
N GLN A 284 3.22 3.99 18.13
CA GLN A 284 2.25 2.90 18.24
C GLN A 284 0.83 3.37 17.90
N GLY A 285 0.09 2.56 17.13
CA GLY A 285 -1.26 2.87 16.66
C GLY A 285 -1.33 3.77 15.43
N THR A 286 -0.21 4.09 14.77
CA THR A 286 -0.22 4.83 13.50
C THR A 286 -0.75 3.97 12.35
N ASN A 287 -2.06 4.04 12.11
CA ASN A 287 -2.77 3.31 11.07
C ASN A 287 -3.62 4.25 10.21
N ILE A 288 -3.61 4.10 8.89
CA ILE A 288 -4.35 4.99 7.99
C ILE A 288 -5.87 4.88 8.10
N ALA A 289 -6.40 3.76 8.59
CA ALA A 289 -7.84 3.64 8.84
C ALA A 289 -8.28 4.66 9.90
N ASP A 290 -7.53 4.74 11.00
CA ASP A 290 -7.83 5.67 12.09
C ASP A 290 -7.58 7.13 11.68
N ILE A 291 -6.45 7.38 10.98
CA ILE A 291 -6.06 8.72 10.51
C ILE A 291 -7.06 9.31 9.50
N LEU A 292 -7.60 8.46 8.62
CA LEU A 292 -8.55 8.88 7.59
C LEU A 292 -10.02 8.66 7.99
N GLY A 293 -10.28 8.07 9.16
CA GLY A 293 -11.64 7.80 9.65
C GLY A 293 -12.37 6.73 8.85
N LEU A 294 -11.66 5.74 8.32
CA LEU A 294 -12.19 4.63 7.53
C LEU A 294 -12.79 3.58 8.46
N ARG A 295 -14.03 3.17 8.20
CA ARG A 295 -14.74 2.16 8.99
C ARG A 295 -15.21 1.05 8.05
N ALA A 296 -15.09 -0.19 8.50
CA ALA A 296 -15.74 -1.32 7.83
C ALA A 296 -17.24 -1.07 7.73
#